data_AF-A0A9N9I7Z0-F1
#
_entry.id   AF-A0A9N9I7Z0-F1
#
_cell.length_a   1.000
_cell.length_b   1.000
_cell.length_c   1.000
_cell.angle_alpha   90.00
_cell.angle_beta   90.00
_cell.angle_gamma   90.00
#
_symmetry.space_group_name_H-M   'P 1'
#
loop_
_entity.id
_entity.type
_entity.pdbx_description
1 polymer ?
#
loop_
_entity_poly.entity_id
_entity_poly.type
_entity_poly.pdbx_seq_one_letter_code
_entity_poly.pdbx_strand_id
1 'polypeptide(L)'
;MCNVQDPFIVLVKQKSSEKIYGGYNPLGFRNGSKCFASESFIFSFANDKDITNMNAIRRYDTEDDECDYTYDNTNRFNFGNTFYMNGQYVYLIKNSGFYDVNFTNSTKTKFIPEEIEVFKVKNIFN
;
A
#
# COMPACT_ATOMS: atom_id res chain seq x y z
N MET A 1 -6.92 15.61 -14.80
CA MET A 1 -5.80 14.79 -15.33
C MET A 1 -4.96 14.29 -14.18
N CYS A 2 -4.64 13.01 -14.17
CA CYS A 2 -3.76 12.38 -13.20
C CYS A 2 -2.29 12.67 -13.56
N ASN A 3 -1.65 13.64 -12.89
CA ASN A 3 -0.24 13.95 -13.12
C ASN A 3 0.65 12.87 -12.49
N VAL A 4 1.45 12.19 -13.30
CA VAL A 4 2.31 11.10 -12.87
C VAL A 4 3.55 11.65 -12.14
N GLN A 5 3.74 11.22 -10.90
CA GLN A 5 5.01 11.33 -10.19
C GLN A 5 5.75 9.99 -10.29
N ASP A 6 6.99 9.97 -9.81
CA ASP A 6 7.78 8.75 -9.84
C ASP A 6 7.13 7.65 -8.99
N PRO A 7 7.06 6.41 -9.51
CA PRO A 7 6.60 5.27 -8.74
C PRO A 7 7.36 5.09 -7.44
N PHE A 8 6.71 4.53 -6.42
CA PHE A 8 7.36 4.22 -5.15
C PHE A 8 6.98 2.86 -4.61
N ILE A 9 7.85 2.30 -3.78
CA ILE A 9 7.56 1.20 -2.87
C ILE A 9 7.66 1.73 -1.45
N VAL A 10 6.67 1.40 -0.62
CA VAL A 10 6.74 1.63 0.83
C VAL A 10 6.90 0.31 1.56
N LEU A 11 7.74 0.29 2.58
CA LEU A 11 7.89 -0.78 3.55
C LEU A 11 7.56 -0.25 4.94
N VAL A 12 6.76 -1.00 5.70
CA VAL A 12 6.30 -0.63 7.03
C VAL A 12 6.51 -1.80 7.97
N LYS A 13 7.40 -1.61 8.95
CA LYS A 13 7.65 -2.60 10.01
C LYS A 13 6.70 -2.38 11.18
N GLN A 14 5.95 -3.41 11.55
CA GLN A 14 5.09 -3.37 12.72
C GLN A 14 5.91 -3.52 14.00
N LYS A 15 5.73 -2.59 14.96
CA LYS A 15 6.44 -2.62 16.24
C LYS A 15 6.21 -3.92 17.01
N SER A 16 7.29 -4.44 17.59
CA SER A 16 7.29 -5.70 18.36
C SER A 16 6.88 -6.92 17.55
N SER A 17 7.04 -6.88 16.23
CA SER A 17 6.78 -7.97 15.30
C SER A 17 7.83 -7.99 14.20
N GLU A 18 8.09 -9.16 13.63
CA GLU A 18 8.89 -9.32 12.42
C GLU A 18 8.07 -9.02 11.15
N LYS A 19 6.78 -8.69 11.29
CA LYS A 19 5.89 -8.41 10.18
C LYS A 19 6.25 -7.10 9.48
N ILE A 20 6.40 -7.20 8.17
CA ILE A 20 6.57 -6.06 7.27
C ILE A 20 5.38 -6.06 6.30
N TYR A 21 4.75 -4.91 6.14
CA TYR A 21 3.74 -4.66 5.11
C TYR A 21 4.32 -3.69 4.10
N GLY A 22 3.94 -3.85 2.84
CA GLY A 22 4.39 -2.95 1.81
C GLY A 22 3.38 -2.78 0.69
N GLY A 23 3.69 -1.82 -0.16
CA GLY A 23 2.89 -1.54 -1.34
C GLY A 23 3.71 -0.82 -2.39
N TYR A 24 3.48 -1.18 -3.64
CA TYR A 24 4.02 -0.50 -4.82
C TYR A 24 2.92 0.34 -5.44
N ASN A 25 3.22 1.63 -5.66
CA ASN A 25 2.33 2.55 -6.33
C ASN A 25 3.00 3.09 -7.62
N PRO A 26 2.46 2.80 -8.81
CA PRO A 26 3.01 3.26 -10.09
C PRO A 26 2.75 4.76 -10.37
N LEU A 27 1.89 5.39 -9.59
CA LEU A 27 1.42 6.75 -9.82
C LEU A 27 2.22 7.81 -9.04
N GLY A 28 2.97 7.40 -8.02
CA GLY A 28 3.73 8.26 -7.13
C GLY A 28 2.88 8.90 -6.02
N PHE A 29 3.49 9.73 -5.17
CA PHE A 29 2.74 10.50 -4.16
C PHE A 29 1.91 11.58 -4.85
N ARG A 30 0.62 11.64 -4.55
CA ARG A 30 -0.30 12.63 -5.12
C ARG A 30 -1.08 13.31 -4.02
N ASN A 31 -1.65 14.47 -4.34
CA ASN A 31 -2.60 15.16 -3.48
C ASN A 31 -3.87 15.40 -4.30
N GLY A 32 -5.03 15.05 -3.75
CA GLY A 32 -6.31 15.66 -4.13
C GLY A 32 -7.00 15.17 -5.40
N SER A 33 -6.75 13.96 -5.90
CA SER A 33 -7.61 13.34 -6.93
C SER A 33 -7.53 11.83 -6.90
N LYS A 34 -8.67 11.17 -7.13
CA LYS A 34 -8.71 9.72 -7.29
C LYS A 34 -8.08 9.35 -8.64
N CYS A 35 -7.16 8.40 -8.64
CA CYS A 35 -6.51 7.94 -9.86
C CYS A 35 -6.52 6.41 -9.91
N PHE A 36 -6.47 5.88 -11.14
CA PHE A 36 -6.45 4.44 -11.41
C PHE A 36 -5.03 3.94 -11.62
N ALA A 37 -4.66 2.87 -10.92
CA ALA A 37 -3.35 2.24 -10.96
C ALA A 37 -3.48 0.71 -11.04
N SER A 38 -3.68 0.16 -12.24
CA SER A 38 -3.80 -1.30 -12.44
C SER A 38 -2.57 -2.09 -12.00
N GLU A 39 -1.39 -1.45 -12.04
CA GLU A 39 -0.13 -2.06 -11.63
C GLU A 39 0.16 -1.90 -10.13
N SER A 40 -0.72 -1.25 -9.36
CA SER A 40 -0.59 -1.14 -7.92
C SER A 40 -0.81 -2.49 -7.24
N PHE A 41 0.05 -2.81 -6.27
CA PHE A 41 -0.07 -4.02 -5.47
C PHE A 41 0.38 -3.78 -4.04
N ILE A 42 -0.14 -4.59 -3.12
CA ILE A 42 0.28 -4.62 -1.72
C ILE A 42 0.82 -6.01 -1.39
N PHE A 43 1.71 -6.06 -0.39
CA PHE A 43 2.33 -7.29 0.03
C PHE A 43 2.63 -7.31 1.53
N SER A 44 2.91 -8.50 2.06
CA SER A 44 3.37 -8.67 3.44
C SER A 44 4.37 -9.81 3.56
N PHE A 45 5.31 -9.68 4.49
CA PHE A 45 6.20 -10.73 4.97
C PHE A 45 5.84 -11.08 6.41
N ALA A 46 5.59 -12.36 6.71
CA ALA A 46 5.30 -12.78 8.08
C ALA A 46 6.55 -12.87 8.96
N ASN A 47 7.72 -13.15 8.36
CA ASN A 47 9.04 -13.24 8.98
C ASN A 47 10.15 -13.22 7.91
N ASP A 48 11.41 -13.32 8.35
CA ASP A 48 12.63 -13.34 7.54
C ASP A 48 12.72 -14.52 6.54
N LYS A 49 11.97 -15.61 6.77
CA LYS A 49 11.93 -16.78 5.90
C LYS A 49 10.87 -16.69 4.79
N ASP A 50 10.05 -15.64 4.81
CA ASP A 50 8.84 -15.55 3.98
C ASP A 50 9.08 -14.89 2.61
N ILE A 51 10.34 -14.68 2.23
CA ILE A 51 10.71 -14.09 0.93
C ILE A 51 10.25 -14.94 -0.28
N THR A 52 10.05 -16.25 -0.10
CA THR A 52 9.58 -17.16 -1.16
C THR A 52 8.06 -17.36 -1.17
N ASN A 53 7.37 -17.04 -0.07
CA ASN A 53 5.93 -17.24 0.11
C ASN A 53 5.19 -15.92 0.40
N MET A 54 5.77 -14.81 -0.07
CA MET A 54 5.20 -13.47 0.09
C MET A 54 3.76 -13.43 -0.43
N ASN A 55 2.84 -13.00 0.42
CA ASN A 55 1.47 -12.73 -0.02
C ASN A 55 1.46 -11.41 -0.77
N ALA A 56 1.54 -11.46 -2.11
CA ALA A 56 1.39 -10.32 -3.00
C ALA A 56 -0.01 -10.33 -3.59
N ILE A 57 -0.74 -9.22 -3.44
CA ILE A 57 -2.12 -9.13 -3.89
C ILE A 57 -2.23 -7.95 -4.83
N ARG A 58 -2.53 -8.25 -6.09
CA ARG A 58 -2.90 -7.26 -7.09
C ARG A 58 -4.36 -6.87 -6.89
N ARG A 59 -4.67 -5.65 -7.31
CA ARG A 59 -6.01 -5.10 -7.26
C ARG A 59 -6.99 -5.93 -8.11
N TYR A 60 -8.28 -5.94 -7.74
CA TYR A 60 -9.35 -6.34 -8.66
C TYR A 60 -9.49 -5.36 -9.83
N ASP A 61 -9.82 -5.91 -11.00
CA ASP A 61 -10.28 -5.16 -12.18
C ASP A 61 -11.79 -4.98 -12.04
N THR A 62 -12.24 -3.89 -11.40
CA THR A 62 -13.66 -3.54 -11.36
C THR A 62 -13.91 -2.32 -12.24
N GLU A 63 -14.94 -2.42 -13.09
CA GLU A 63 -15.24 -1.45 -14.17
C GLU A 63 -15.57 -0.03 -13.66
N ASP A 64 -15.87 0.15 -12.37
CA ASP A 64 -16.36 1.42 -11.81
C ASP A 64 -15.47 2.05 -10.71
N ASP A 65 -14.38 1.43 -10.27
CA ASP A 65 -13.79 1.85 -8.98
C ASP A 65 -12.47 2.63 -9.08
N GLU A 66 -12.52 3.81 -8.47
CA GLU A 66 -11.48 4.81 -8.26
C GLU A 66 -10.58 4.40 -7.06
N CYS A 67 -9.25 4.27 -7.19
CA CYS A 67 -8.56 3.32 -6.28
C CYS A 67 -7.13 3.58 -5.80
N ASP A 68 -6.48 4.67 -6.19
CA ASP A 68 -5.42 5.23 -5.34
C ASP A 68 -5.94 6.54 -4.77
N TYR A 69 -6.26 6.47 -3.47
CA TYR A 69 -6.87 7.55 -2.72
C TYR A 69 -5.83 8.18 -1.83
N THR A 70 -5.00 9.07 -2.35
CA THR A 70 -4.31 10.04 -1.49
C THR A 70 -5.33 11.07 -1.02
N TYR A 71 -6.27 10.65 -0.16
CA TYR A 71 -6.99 11.62 0.64
C TYR A 71 -5.99 12.24 1.58
N ASP A 72 -6.22 13.52 1.79
CA ASP A 72 -5.57 14.31 2.79
C ASP A 72 -4.22 14.88 2.34
N ASN A 73 -4.09 16.12 2.73
CA ASN A 73 -3.09 17.11 2.40
C ASN A 73 -1.80 16.80 3.18
N THR A 74 -1.59 15.52 3.50
CA THR A 74 -0.66 15.04 4.52
C THR A 74 0.55 14.31 3.94
N ASN A 75 0.65 14.17 2.61
CA ASN A 75 1.74 13.53 1.89
C ASN A 75 2.01 12.08 2.36
N ARG A 76 0.97 11.23 2.33
CA ARG A 76 1.04 9.85 2.86
C ARG A 76 0.58 8.83 1.84
N PHE A 77 0.96 7.57 2.06
CA PHE A 77 0.53 6.47 1.20
C PHE A 77 -0.89 5.99 1.56
N ASN A 78 -1.63 5.56 0.55
CA ASN A 78 -2.92 4.88 0.67
C ASN A 78 -3.13 4.01 -0.56
N PHE A 79 -3.37 2.73 -0.32
CA PHE A 79 -3.65 1.71 -1.33
C PHE A 79 -5.11 1.27 -1.16
N GLY A 80 -6.03 1.86 -1.93
CA GLY A 80 -7.46 1.49 -1.96
C GLY A 80 -8.15 1.39 -0.59
N ASN A 81 -7.79 2.24 0.38
CA ASN A 81 -8.22 2.16 1.78
C ASN A 81 -7.95 0.80 2.47
N THR A 82 -7.23 -0.11 1.81
CA THR A 82 -6.81 -1.39 2.38
C THR A 82 -5.58 -1.20 3.23
N PHE A 83 -4.59 -0.44 2.74
CA PHE A 83 -3.33 -0.20 3.41
C PHE A 83 -2.99 1.28 3.33
N TYR A 84 -3.07 2.00 4.45
CA TYR A 84 -2.88 3.45 4.45
C TYR A 84 -2.37 3.97 5.79
N MET A 85 -1.77 5.17 5.74
CA MET A 85 -1.30 5.87 6.93
C MET A 85 -2.16 7.09 7.26
N ASN A 86 -2.59 7.20 8.52
CA ASN A 86 -3.32 8.36 9.06
C ASN A 86 -2.88 8.66 10.51
N GLY A 87 -2.59 9.92 10.81
CA GLY A 87 -1.73 10.31 11.94
C GLY A 87 -0.41 9.55 11.98
N GLN A 88 -0.04 9.09 13.16
CA GLN A 88 1.08 8.18 13.42
C GLN A 88 0.72 6.69 13.21
N TYR A 89 -0.48 6.41 12.72
CA TYR A 89 -1.00 5.05 12.63
C TYR A 89 -1.03 4.55 11.20
N VAL A 90 -0.78 3.26 11.07
CA VAL A 90 -1.01 2.49 9.85
C VAL A 90 -2.24 1.62 10.05
N TYR A 91 -3.08 1.56 9.01
CA TYR A 91 -4.30 0.81 8.98
C TYR A 91 -4.24 -0.26 7.89
N LEU A 92 -4.70 -1.46 8.24
CA LEU A 92 -4.96 -2.57 7.33
C LEU A 92 -6.44 -2.93 7.43
N ILE A 93 -7.15 -2.91 6.30
CA ILE A 93 -8.59 -3.20 6.21
C ILE A 93 -8.78 -4.43 5.33
N LYS A 94 -9.35 -5.48 5.90
CA LYS A 94 -9.74 -6.66 5.15
C LYS A 94 -10.94 -6.33 4.26
N ASN A 95 -10.92 -6.79 3.01
CA ASN A 95 -12.03 -6.69 2.06
C ASN A 95 -12.54 -5.26 1.85
N SER A 96 -11.63 -4.29 1.61
CA SER A 96 -12.05 -2.90 1.34
C SER A 96 -12.70 -2.70 -0.04
N GLY A 97 -12.84 -3.77 -0.84
CA GLY A 97 -13.36 -3.75 -2.22
C GLY A 97 -12.27 -3.63 -3.29
N PHE A 98 -11.06 -3.19 -2.93
CA PHE A 98 -9.98 -2.94 -3.89
C PHE A 98 -8.93 -4.05 -3.93
N TYR A 99 -8.64 -4.65 -2.78
CA TYR A 99 -7.72 -5.77 -2.63
C TYR A 99 -8.41 -6.82 -1.75
N ASP A 100 -8.31 -8.10 -2.12
CA ASP A 100 -8.75 -9.22 -1.28
C ASP A 100 -7.60 -9.74 -0.45
N VAL A 101 -7.57 -9.32 0.81
CA VAL A 101 -6.39 -9.41 1.65
C VAL A 101 -6.68 -10.16 2.92
N ASN A 102 -5.87 -11.19 3.17
CA ASN A 102 -5.89 -11.97 4.40
C ASN A 102 -4.64 -11.76 5.27
N PHE A 103 -4.03 -10.56 5.22
CA PHE A 103 -2.83 -10.24 6.03
C PHE A 103 -3.09 -10.27 7.53
N THR A 104 -4.36 -10.11 7.94
CA THR A 104 -4.76 -9.98 9.34
C THR A 104 -5.97 -10.87 9.64
N ASN A 105 -5.99 -11.46 10.85
CA ASN A 105 -7.14 -12.23 11.34
C ASN A 105 -8.34 -11.34 11.69
N SER A 106 -8.09 -10.05 11.93
CA SER A 106 -9.11 -9.05 12.21
C SER A 106 -9.59 -8.37 10.92
N THR A 107 -10.83 -7.89 10.92
CA THR A 107 -11.40 -7.08 9.83
C THR A 107 -10.67 -5.75 9.66
N LYS A 108 -10.11 -5.22 10.75
CA LYS A 108 -9.31 -3.99 10.77
C LYS A 108 -8.14 -4.16 11.74
N THR A 109 -6.95 -3.82 11.30
CA THR A 109 -5.75 -3.72 12.12
C THR A 109 -5.24 -2.29 12.11
N LYS A 110 -4.81 -1.81 13.28
CA LYS A 110 -4.27 -0.47 13.50
C LYS A 110 -3.02 -0.61 14.35
N PHE A 111 -1.91 -0.01 13.93
CA PHE A 111 -0.67 -0.03 14.69
C PHE A 111 0.17 1.23 14.47
N ILE A 112 1.11 1.49 15.38
CA ILE A 112 2.16 2.49 15.20
C ILE A 112 3.37 1.75 14.61
N PRO A 113 3.90 2.17 13.45
CA PRO A 113 5.04 1.52 12.84
C PRO A 113 6.30 1.73 13.70
N GLU A 114 7.17 0.73 13.72
CA GLU A 114 8.52 0.86 14.27
C GLU A 114 9.41 1.64 13.28
N GLU A 115 9.22 1.36 12.00
CA GLU A 115 9.99 1.92 10.91
C GLU A 115 9.14 2.01 9.64
N ILE A 116 9.40 3.04 8.84
CA ILE A 116 8.84 3.21 7.50
C ILE A 116 9.98 3.59 6.56
N GLU A 117 10.13 2.83 5.49
CA GLU A 117 11.06 3.15 4.40
C GLU A 117 10.27 3.38 3.11
N VAL A 118 10.68 4.37 2.32
CA VAL A 118 10.04 4.70 1.04
C VAL A 118 11.12 4.79 -0.03
N PHE A 119 10.97 3.96 -1.06
CA PHE A 119 11.92 3.86 -2.16
C PHE A 119 11.27 4.38 -3.43
N LYS A 120 11.95 5.32 -4.10
CA LYS A 120 11.60 5.73 -5.45
C LYS A 120 12.03 4.64 -6.42
N VAL A 121 11.12 4.21 -7.29
CA VAL A 121 11.39 3.23 -8.34
C VAL A 121 11.60 3.97 -9.66
N LYS A 122 12.68 3.64 -10.36
CA LYS A 122 12.97 4.14 -11.71
C LYS A 122 13.03 2.96 -12.66
N ASN A 123 12.39 3.10 -13.81
CA ASN A 123 12.66 2.19 -14.91
C ASN A 123 14.04 2.55 -15.50
N ILE A 124 14.90 1.55 -15.65
CA ILE A 124 16.27 1.71 -16.16
C ILE A 124 16.45 1.06 -17.53
N PHE A 125 15.40 0.46 -18.08
CA PHE A 125 15.37 -0.05 -19.44
C PHE A 125 14.55 0.92 -20.31
N ASN A 126 15.25 1.63 -21.20
CA ASN A 126 14.67 2.46 -22.26
C ASN A 126 14.62 1.67 -23.57
#